data_AF-A0A7C1E8D2-F1
#
_entry.id   AF-A0A7C1E8D2-F1
#
_cell.length_a   1.000
_cell.length_b   1.000
_cell.length_c   1.000
_cell.angle_alpha   90.00
_cell.angle_beta   90.00
_cell.angle_gamma   90.00
#
_symmetry.space_group_name_H-M   'P 1'
#
loop_
_entity.id
_entity.type
_entity.pdbx_description
1 polymer ?
#
loop_
_entity_poly.entity_id
_entity_poly.type
_entity_poly.pdbx_seq_one_letter_code
_entity_poly.pdbx_strand_id
1 'polypeptide(L)' 'MLMDVDFETACAKVVAMSKSEVTDQILHFDGPLHLDFTADYLNTLDVDKLRHILLAALITSRRKSHLNETRCESA' A
#
# COMPACT_ATOMS: atom_id res chain seq x y z
N MET A 1 -12.10 -16.53 -3.73
CA MET A 1 -10.73 -16.99 -3.40
C MET A 1 -9.64 -16.43 -4.32
N LEU A 2 -9.94 -15.92 -5.53
CA LEU A 2 -8.91 -15.32 -6.41
C LEU A 2 -8.26 -14.03 -5.85
N MET A 3 -8.98 -13.21 -5.08
CA MET A 3 -8.45 -11.94 -4.55
C MET A 3 -7.42 -12.06 -3.40
N ASP A 4 -7.35 -13.18 -2.68
CA ASP A 4 -6.37 -13.36 -1.60
C ASP A 4 -4.97 -13.67 -2.14
N VAL A 5 -4.90 -14.40 -3.25
CA VAL A 5 -3.64 -14.74 -3.93
C VAL A 5 -2.95 -13.49 -4.46
N ASP A 6 -3.74 -12.54 -4.98
CA ASP A 6 -3.23 -11.24 -5.44
C ASP A 6 -2.61 -10.43 -4.30
N PHE A 7 -3.23 -10.47 -3.11
CA PHE A 7 -2.74 -9.73 -1.95
C PHE A 7 -1.45 -10.32 -1.36
N GLU A 8 -1.38 -11.65 -1.22
CA GLU A 8 -0.15 -12.32 -0.75
C GLU A 8 1.01 -12.08 -1.72
N THR A 9 0.74 -12.18 -3.02
CA THR A 9 1.73 -11.90 -4.07
C THR A 9 2.18 -10.44 -4.03
N ALA A 10 1.27 -9.50 -3.80
CA ALA A 10 1.61 -8.09 -3.62
C ALA A 10 2.51 -7.87 -2.39
N CYS A 11 2.21 -8.53 -1.27
CA CYS A 11 3.04 -8.45 -0.06
C CYS A 11 4.46 -9.01 -0.32
N ALA A 12 4.57 -10.17 -0.98
CA ALA A 12 5.86 -10.76 -1.35
C ALA A 12 6.66 -9.83 -2.28
N LYS A 13 5.98 -9.18 -3.24
CA LYS A 13 6.61 -8.19 -4.13
C LYS A 13 7.17 -7.00 -3.36
N VAL A 14 6.44 -6.47 -2.38
CA VAL A 14 6.92 -5.35 -1.55
C VAL A 14 8.19 -5.71 -0.78
N VAL A 15 8.27 -6.92 -0.24
CA VAL A 15 9.47 -7.38 0.49
C VAL A 15 10.69 -7.47 -0.43
N ALA A 16 10.49 -7.90 -1.68
CA ALA A 16 11.55 -8.01 -2.68
C ALA A 16 12.00 -6.67 -3.29
N MET A 17 11.22 -5.59 -3.13
CA MET A 17 11.51 -4.28 -3.72
C MET A 17 12.79 -3.64 -3.17
N SER A 18 13.52 -2.98 -4.06
CA SER A 18 14.60 -2.05 -3.73
C SER A 18 14.06 -0.73 -3.18
N LYS A 19 14.96 0.08 -2.61
CA LYS A 19 14.61 1.41 -2.06
C LYS A 19 13.98 2.34 -3.12
N SER A 20 14.51 2.34 -4.34
CA SER A 20 13.98 3.18 -5.43
C SER A 20 12.57 2.76 -5.83
N GLU A 21 12.35 1.45 -6.01
CA GLU A 21 11.06 0.91 -6.43
C GLU A 21 9.97 1.15 -5.39
N VAL A 22 10.29 0.93 -4.10
CA VAL A 22 9.31 1.15 -3.03
C VAL A 22 9.00 2.63 -2.84
N THR A 23 9.99 3.51 -3.03
CA THR A 23 9.79 4.97 -2.96
C THR A 23 8.86 5.44 -4.06
N ASP A 24 9.09 4.99 -5.30
CA ASP A 24 8.25 5.32 -6.45
C ASP A 24 6.80 4.86 -6.25
N GLN A 25 6.61 3.65 -5.72
CA GLN A 25 5.29 3.12 -5.39
C GLN A 25 4.57 3.89 -4.28
N ILE A 26 5.30 4.41 -3.29
CA ILE A 26 4.71 5.24 -2.22
C ILE A 26 4.28 6.60 -2.78
N LEU A 27 5.09 7.22 -3.63
CA LEU A 27 4.78 8.53 -4.24
C LEU A 27 3.60 8.47 -5.21
N HIS A 28 3.48 7.37 -5.95
CA HIS A 28 2.40 7.16 -6.92
C HIS A 28 1.31 6.22 -6.39
N PHE A 29 1.17 6.11 -5.07
CA PHE A 29 0.19 5.20 -4.46
C PHE A 29 -1.24 5.65 -4.77
N ASP A 30 -1.93 4.89 -5.62
CA ASP A 30 -3.33 5.12 -5.96
C ASP A 30 -4.24 4.21 -5.13
N GLY A 31 -4.65 4.72 -3.97
CA GLY A 31 -5.53 4.00 -3.05
C GLY A 31 -6.48 4.92 -2.28
N PRO A 32 -7.44 4.37 -1.54
CA PRO A 32 -8.40 5.13 -0.72
C PRO A 32 -7.74 5.86 0.48
N LEU A 33 -6.43 5.74 0.62
CA LEU A 33 -5.61 6.46 1.58
C LEU A 33 -4.65 7.36 0.80
N HIS A 34 -4.74 8.66 1.04
CA HIS A 34 -3.80 9.62 0.50
C HIS A 34 -2.49 9.56 1.30
N LEU A 35 -1.38 9.25 0.62
CA LEU A 35 -0.04 9.27 1.20
C LEU A 35 0.64 10.61 0.88
N ASP A 36 0.61 11.54 1.83
CA ASP A 36 1.25 12.86 1.70
C ASP A 36 2.73 12.80 2.09
N PHE A 37 3.51 12.01 1.34
CA PHE A 37 4.95 11.90 1.52
C PHE A 37 5.70 12.60 0.39
N THR A 38 6.81 13.27 0.73
CA THR A 38 7.71 13.86 -0.26
C THR A 38 8.87 12.92 -0.59
N ALA A 39 9.40 13.02 -1.80
CA ALA A 39 10.57 12.24 -2.21
C ALA A 39 11.78 12.48 -1.29
N ASP A 40 12.01 13.73 -0.88
CA ASP A 40 13.07 14.09 0.08
C ASP A 40 12.90 13.36 1.41
N TYR A 41 11.69 13.32 1.98
CA TYR A 41 11.44 12.60 3.21
C TYR A 41 11.71 11.10 3.07
N LEU A 42 11.18 10.48 2.02
CA LEU A 42 11.34 9.03 1.79
C LEU A 42 12.81 8.64 1.57
N ASN A 43 13.61 9.52 0.94
CA ASN A 43 15.04 9.30 0.76
C ASN A 43 15.83 9.25 2.06
N THR A 44 15.34 9.88 3.14
CA THR A 44 15.97 9.80 4.47
C THR A 44 15.71 8.47 5.18
N LEU A 45 14.72 7.70 4.73
CA LEU A 45 14.31 6.46 5.40
C LEU A 45 15.07 5.25 4.89
N ASP A 46 15.23 4.27 5.76
CA ASP A 46 15.75 2.95 5.41
C ASP A 46 14.75 2.18 4.53
N VAL A 47 15.26 1.31 3.67
CA VAL A 47 14.42 0.49 2.78
C VAL A 47 13.36 -0.31 3.54
N ASP A 48 13.69 -0.82 4.72
CA ASP A 48 12.73 -1.57 5.53
C ASP A 48 11.58 -0.69 5.98
N LYS A 49 11.84 0.54 6.45
CA LYS A 49 10.77 1.47 6.85
C LYS A 49 9.85 1.79 5.68
N LEU A 50 10.41 2.00 4.50
CA LEU A 50 9.61 2.25 3.29
C LEU A 50 8.73 1.05 2.92
N ARG A 51 9.27 -0.18 2.98
CA ARG A 51 8.48 -1.40 2.77
C ARG A 51 7.35 -1.53 3.78
N HIS A 52 7.59 -1.20 5.06
CA HIS A 52 6.55 -1.21 6.09
C HIS A 52 5.47 -0.17 5.83
N ILE A 53 5.83 1.05 5.40
CA ILE A 53 4.87 2.10 5.03
C ILE A 53 3.97 1.62 3.88
N LEU A 54 4.56 1.11 2.80
CA LEU A 54 3.80 0.62 1.64
C LEU A 54 2.90 -0.56 2.02
N LEU A 55 3.41 -1.50 2.82
CA LEU A 55 2.63 -2.65 3.28
C LEU A 55 1.43 -2.22 4.14
N ALA A 56 1.63 -1.29 5.07
CA ALA A 56 0.55 -0.74 5.89
C ALA A 56 -0.50 -0.02 5.04
N ALA A 57 -0.08 0.71 4.01
CA ALA A 57 -1.00 1.36 3.06
C ALA A 57 -1.83 0.34 2.28
N LEU A 58 -1.23 -0.75 1.80
CA LEU A 58 -1.94 -1.85 1.11
C LEU A 58 -2.96 -2.55 2.02
N ILE A 59 -2.56 -2.91 3.25
CA ILE A 59 -3.47 -3.53 4.24
C ILE A 59 -4.65 -2.59 4.54
N THR A 60 -4.36 -1.31 4.78
CA THR A 60 -5.38 -0.31 5.10
C THR A 60 -6.34 -0.08 3.94
N SER A 61 -5.81 -0.06 2.71
CA SER A 61 -6.60 0.10 1.49
C SER A 61 -7.56 -1.07 1.28
N ARG A 62 -7.06 -2.30 1.44
CA ARG A 62 -7.89 -3.52 1.37
C ARG A 62 -9.01 -3.50 2.41
N ARG A 63 -8.71 -3.07 3.64
CA ARG A 63 -9.72 -2.95 4.70
C ARG A 63 -10.82 -1.94 4.34
N LYS A 64 -10.45 -0.78 3.78
CA LYS A 64 -11.43 0.23 3.36
C LYS A 64 -12.28 -0.24 2.18
N SER A 65 -11.70 -0.89 1.17
CA SER A 65 -12.48 -1.41 0.04
C SER A 65 -13.56 -2.41 0.49
N HIS A 66 -13.25 -3.29 1.46
CA HIS A 66 -14.25 -4.18 2.06
C HIS A 66 -15.32 -3.47 2.91
N LEU A 67 -14.99 -2.33 3.55
CA LEU A 67 -15.97 -1.52 4.29
C LEU A 67 -16.90 -0.70 3.37
N ASN A 68 -16.43 -0.36 2.17
CA ASN A 68 -17.21 0.45 1.24
C ASN A 68 -18.33 -0.37 0.56
N GLU A 69 -18.13 -1.68 0.41
CA GLU A 69 -19.08 -2.60 -0.20
C GLU A 69 -20.29 -2.88 0.71
N THR A 70 -20.12 -2.83 2.04
CA THR A 70 -21.20 -3.05 3.04
C THR A 70 -22.07 -1.82 3.31
N ARG A 71 -21.77 -0.66 2.70
CA ARG A 71 -22.54 0.58 2.90
C ARG A 71 -23.60 0.86 1.81
N CYS A 72 -23.74 -0.01 0.81
CA CYS A 72 -24.73 0.14 -0.27
C CYS A 72 -26.06 -0.62 -0.04
N GLU A 73 -26.20 -1.44 1.01
CA GLU A 73 -27.46 -2.16 1.30
C GLU A 73 -28.39 -1.42 2.29
N SER A 74 -28.22 -0.11 2.46
CA SER A 74 -29.08 0.68 3.35
C SER A 74 -29.31 2.09 2.82
N ALA A 75 -30.03 2.19 1.70
CA ALA A 75 -30.72 3.41 1.26
C ALA A 75 -32.02 3.04 0.55
#